data_AF-A0A165ZVU9-F1
#
_entry.id   AF-A0A165ZVU9-F1
#
_cell.length_a   1.000
_cell.length_b   1.000
_cell.length_c   1.000
_cell.angle_alpha   90.00
_cell.angle_beta   90.00
_cell.angle_gamma   90.00
#
_symmetry.space_group_name_H-M   'P 1'
#
loop_
_entity.id
_entity.type
_entity.pdbx_description
1 polymer ?
#
loop_
_entity_poly.entity_id
_entity_poly.type
_entity_poly.pdbx_seq_one_letter_code
_entity_poly.pdbx_strand_id
1 'polypeptide(L)'
;MGLSHRGIVSVVQIAVYVPLLALAALLVLRHGFSRESGWIFLAIFSIIRIVGAVLILVIENETNPSVNLFTASSIVVSIGLTPLLFAVMGFLGLVAQRAPRLDMIRAKSTLFRILHVAIIIGLILSIVAAVKLSSQSSLEDADTSSEATTFRKVAGIIFAVVYVVLAALHIYCWINRDQILRHRRKLLIGLTLAVPFVGVRDLYSLIGSLKSFTSNFSPISGSLTLYIAMSVVMEFIAVLIYVVFGLTIPLDLDSDELVGEQSMPLRTVVDGSGQQYAPVYRTR
;
A
#
# COMPACT_ATOMS: atom_id res chain seq x y z
N MET A 1 -10.58 34.88 -10.49
CA MET A 1 -10.29 34.42 -9.11
C MET A 1 -9.14 33.43 -9.21
N GLY A 2 -8.00 33.69 -8.58
CA GLY A 2 -6.84 32.79 -8.66
C GLY A 2 -7.07 31.53 -7.82
N LEU A 3 -6.54 30.40 -8.28
CA LEU A 3 -6.55 29.14 -7.51
C LEU A 3 -5.92 29.39 -6.14
N SER A 4 -6.52 28.83 -5.09
CA SER A 4 -5.90 28.86 -3.77
C SER A 4 -4.63 27.99 -3.76
N HIS A 5 -3.81 28.11 -2.72
CA HIS A 5 -2.61 27.28 -2.60
C HIS A 5 -2.94 25.77 -2.59
N ARG A 6 -4.14 25.36 -2.15
CA ARG A 6 -4.59 23.96 -2.16
C ARG A 6 -5.02 23.47 -3.56
N GLY A 7 -5.62 24.35 -4.36
CA GLY A 7 -5.95 24.07 -5.75
C GLY A 7 -4.70 23.86 -6.60
N ILE A 8 -3.67 24.69 -6.41
CA ILE A 8 -2.38 24.52 -7.11
C ILE A 8 -1.77 23.14 -6.80
N VAL A 9 -1.75 22.74 -5.52
CA VAL A 9 -1.25 21.41 -5.10
C VAL A 9 -2.04 20.29 -5.76
N SER A 10 -3.35 20.45 -5.88
CA SER A 10 -4.22 19.45 -6.49
C SER A 10 -3.96 19.29 -7.99
N VAL A 11 -3.71 20.40 -8.72
CA VAL A 11 -3.29 20.34 -10.14
C VAL A 11 -1.97 19.59 -10.28
N VAL A 12 -0.98 19.90 -9.45
CA VAL A 12 0.32 19.21 -9.45
C VAL A 12 0.15 17.72 -9.15
N GLN A 13 -0.70 17.38 -8.17
CA GLN A 13 -0.99 16.00 -7.82
C GLN A 13 -1.58 15.22 -9.01
N ILE A 14 -2.53 15.79 -9.75
CA ILE A 14 -3.09 15.15 -10.95
C ILE A 14 -1.99 14.96 -12.01
N ALA A 15 -1.24 16.02 -12.32
CA ALA A 15 -0.19 15.97 -13.33
C ALA A 15 0.87 14.88 -13.06
N VAL A 16 1.15 14.61 -11.79
CA VAL A 16 2.13 13.62 -11.35
C VAL A 16 1.53 12.20 -11.26
N TYR A 17 0.32 12.04 -10.74
CA TYR A 17 -0.27 10.71 -10.53
C TYR A 17 -0.86 10.10 -11.80
N VAL A 18 -1.23 10.89 -12.81
CA VAL A 18 -1.69 10.37 -14.12
C VAL A 18 -0.64 9.50 -14.83
N PRO A 19 0.62 9.95 -15.05
CA PRO A 19 1.64 9.10 -15.65
C PRO A 19 2.03 7.93 -14.73
N LEU A 20 2.04 8.13 -13.41
CA LEU A 20 2.27 7.02 -12.46
C LEU A 20 1.17 5.96 -12.53
N LEU A 21 -0.09 6.35 -12.73
CA LEU A 21 -1.19 5.42 -12.91
C LEU A 21 -1.00 4.59 -14.17
N ALA A 22 -0.57 5.19 -15.28
CA ALA A 22 -0.25 4.46 -16.50
C ALA A 22 0.87 3.44 -16.26
N LEU A 23 1.95 3.82 -15.57
CA LEU A 23 3.05 2.91 -15.23
C LEU A 23 2.62 1.79 -14.27
N ALA A 24 1.81 2.11 -13.25
CA ALA A 24 1.27 1.13 -12.32
C ALA A 24 0.33 0.16 -13.05
N ALA A 25 -0.52 0.64 -13.96
CA ALA A 25 -1.38 -0.20 -14.78
C ALA A 25 -0.57 -1.11 -15.71
N LEU A 26 0.49 -0.60 -16.34
CA LEU A 26 1.42 -1.42 -17.12
C LEU A 26 2.05 -2.52 -16.26
N LEU A 27 2.47 -2.22 -15.03
CA LEU A 27 3.02 -3.22 -14.11
C LEU A 27 2.00 -4.29 -13.72
N VAL A 28 0.74 -3.89 -13.49
CA VAL A 28 -0.37 -4.83 -13.19
C VAL A 28 -0.64 -5.74 -14.39
N LEU A 29 -0.66 -5.20 -15.61
CA LEU A 29 -0.84 -5.99 -16.83
C LEU A 29 0.36 -6.91 -17.08
N ARG A 30 1.57 -6.43 -16.80
CA ARG A 30 2.82 -7.16 -17.00
C ARG A 30 2.94 -8.35 -16.05
N HIS A 31 2.80 -8.12 -14.74
CA HIS A 31 3.03 -9.11 -13.68
C HIS A 31 1.76 -9.90 -13.29
N GLY A 32 0.63 -9.61 -13.92
CA GLY A 32 -0.64 -10.28 -13.71
C GLY A 32 -1.47 -9.73 -12.53
N PHE A 33 -2.78 -10.00 -12.59
CA PHE A 33 -3.79 -9.47 -11.68
C PHE A 33 -3.98 -10.30 -10.39
N SER A 34 -2.94 -11.01 -9.94
CA SER A 34 -3.06 -11.76 -8.67
C SER A 34 -3.19 -10.77 -7.51
N ARG A 35 -4.16 -11.01 -6.60
CA ARG A 35 -4.37 -10.19 -5.38
C ARG A 35 -3.14 -10.16 -4.46
N GLU A 36 -2.18 -11.05 -4.67
CA GLU A 36 -0.91 -11.08 -3.95
C GLU A 36 0.15 -10.12 -4.55
N SER A 37 -0.18 -9.45 -5.65
CA SER A 37 0.70 -8.54 -6.36
C SER A 37 0.59 -7.12 -5.80
N GLY A 38 1.64 -6.60 -5.16
CA GLY A 38 1.67 -5.24 -4.62
C GLY A 38 1.36 -4.13 -5.66
N TRP A 39 1.48 -4.44 -6.95
CA TRP A 39 1.26 -3.50 -8.07
C TRP A 39 -0.18 -2.99 -8.15
N ILE A 40 -1.18 -3.83 -7.87
CA ILE A 40 -2.60 -3.41 -7.94
C ILE A 40 -2.89 -2.28 -6.94
N PHE A 41 -2.25 -2.34 -5.77
CA PHE A 41 -2.42 -1.34 -4.73
C PHE A 41 -1.76 -0.01 -5.09
N LEU A 42 -0.71 0.01 -5.91
CA LEU A 42 -0.14 1.26 -6.47
C LEU A 42 -1.10 1.93 -7.47
N ALA A 43 -1.79 1.13 -8.29
CA ALA A 43 -2.80 1.64 -9.21
C ALA A 43 -3.99 2.21 -8.45
N ILE A 44 -4.51 1.47 -7.45
CA ILE A 44 -5.59 1.93 -6.57
C ILE A 44 -5.18 3.22 -5.83
N PHE A 45 -3.95 3.27 -5.30
CA PHE A 45 -3.42 4.46 -4.64
C PHE A 45 -3.43 5.67 -5.57
N SER A 46 -2.94 5.51 -6.81
CA SER A 46 -2.88 6.58 -7.80
C SER A 46 -4.26 7.08 -8.19
N ILE A 47 -5.25 6.18 -8.34
CA ILE A 47 -6.65 6.55 -8.59
C ILE A 47 -7.21 7.37 -7.44
N ILE A 48 -7.04 6.91 -6.19
CA ILE A 48 -7.51 7.63 -5.00
C ILE A 48 -6.90 9.04 -4.95
N ARG A 49 -5.61 9.17 -5.30
CA ARG A 49 -4.92 10.47 -5.34
C ARG A 49 -5.47 11.41 -6.40
N ILE A 50 -5.76 10.90 -7.59
CA ILE A 50 -6.36 11.70 -8.67
C ILE A 50 -7.77 12.14 -8.27
N VAL A 51 -8.60 11.21 -7.79
CA VAL A 51 -9.97 11.50 -7.36
C VAL A 51 -9.98 12.53 -6.23
N GLY A 52 -9.13 12.38 -5.22
CA GLY A 52 -9.03 13.32 -4.10
C GLY A 52 -8.64 14.73 -4.56
N ALA A 53 -7.69 14.84 -5.48
CA ALA A 53 -7.27 16.11 -6.05
C ALA A 53 -8.38 16.77 -6.90
N VAL A 54 -9.10 15.98 -7.70
CA VAL A 54 -10.26 16.47 -8.47
C VAL A 54 -11.35 17.00 -7.55
N LEU A 55 -11.68 16.27 -6.46
CA LEU A 55 -12.70 16.71 -5.51
C LEU A 55 -12.33 18.04 -4.84
N ILE A 56 -11.06 18.23 -4.45
CA ILE A 56 -10.58 19.50 -3.87
C ILE A 56 -10.69 20.63 -4.90
N LEU A 57 -10.33 20.39 -6.16
CA LEU A 57 -10.45 21.39 -7.22
C LEU A 57 -11.90 21.80 -7.48
N VAL A 58 -12.83 20.84 -7.49
CA VAL A 58 -14.26 21.13 -7.67
C VAL A 58 -14.78 21.97 -6.49
N ILE A 59 -14.43 21.62 -5.26
CA ILE A 59 -14.80 22.39 -4.06
C ILE A 59 -14.31 23.84 -4.15
N GLU A 60 -13.09 24.06 -4.65
CA GLU A 60 -12.53 25.42 -4.78
C GLU A 60 -13.12 26.24 -5.94
N ASN A 61 -13.62 25.56 -6.97
CA ASN A 61 -14.22 26.23 -8.13
C ASN A 61 -15.72 26.55 -7.94
N GLU A 62 -16.38 25.92 -6.97
CA GLU A 62 -17.78 26.19 -6.66
C GLU A 62 -17.95 27.27 -5.57
N THR A 63 -18.89 28.19 -5.80
CA THR A 63 -19.21 29.27 -4.85
C THR A 63 -19.91 28.76 -3.58
N ASN A 64 -20.67 27.65 -3.68
CA ASN A 64 -21.41 27.03 -2.56
C ASN A 64 -21.32 25.50 -2.63
N PRO A 65 -20.18 24.89 -2.25
CA PRO A 65 -19.99 23.45 -2.35
C PRO A 65 -20.94 22.69 -1.41
N SER A 66 -21.52 21.59 -1.89
CA SER A 66 -22.41 20.75 -1.08
C SER A 66 -21.66 20.04 0.06
N VAL A 67 -22.35 19.80 1.19
CA VAL A 67 -21.81 19.04 2.34
C VAL A 67 -21.37 17.62 1.93
N ASN A 68 -22.07 17.03 0.97
CA ASN A 68 -21.74 15.72 0.42
C ASN A 68 -20.39 15.72 -0.31
N LEU A 69 -20.06 16.81 -1.02
CA LEU A 69 -18.79 16.95 -1.72
C LEU A 69 -17.61 17.07 -0.73
N PHE A 70 -17.79 17.86 0.33
CA PHE A 70 -16.79 17.97 1.40
C PHE A 70 -16.60 16.65 2.16
N THR A 71 -17.69 15.93 2.41
CA THR A 71 -17.66 14.60 3.02
C THR A 71 -16.93 13.60 2.12
N ALA A 72 -17.25 13.56 0.83
CA ALA A 72 -16.58 12.70 -0.14
C ALA A 72 -15.07 12.99 -0.21
N SER A 73 -14.67 14.26 -0.27
CA SER A 73 -13.26 14.66 -0.26
C SER A 73 -12.54 14.20 1.01
N SER A 74 -13.18 14.39 2.17
CA SER A 74 -12.63 13.97 3.47
C SER A 74 -12.44 12.44 3.55
N ILE A 75 -13.37 11.66 3.02
CA ILE A 75 -13.26 10.20 2.93
C ILE A 75 -12.08 9.80 2.05
N VAL A 76 -12.01 10.33 0.81
CA VAL A 76 -10.97 9.96 -0.16
C VAL A 76 -9.57 10.30 0.37
N VAL A 77 -9.40 11.45 1.02
CA VAL A 77 -8.13 11.84 1.66
C VAL A 77 -7.75 10.88 2.80
N SER A 78 -8.73 10.40 3.57
CA SER A 78 -8.50 9.50 4.70
C SER A 78 -8.05 8.11 4.27
N ILE A 79 -8.55 7.61 3.14
CA ILE A 79 -8.23 6.28 2.60
C ILE A 79 -6.82 6.21 1.98
N GLY A 80 -6.15 7.35 1.77
CA GLY A 80 -4.87 7.40 1.07
C GLY A 80 -3.78 6.44 1.60
N LEU A 81 -3.72 6.18 2.91
CA LEU A 81 -2.66 5.34 3.50
C LEU A 81 -2.81 3.84 3.22
N THR A 82 -4.03 3.33 3.17
CA THR A 82 -4.28 1.88 3.18
C THR A 82 -3.75 1.16 1.95
N PRO A 83 -3.93 1.66 0.71
CA PRO A 83 -3.32 1.04 -0.46
C PRO A 83 -1.79 0.98 -0.35
N LEU A 84 -1.15 1.98 0.27
CA LEU A 84 0.31 2.01 0.41
C LEU A 84 0.81 0.92 1.38
N LEU A 85 0.10 0.73 2.51
CA LEU A 85 0.39 -0.37 3.45
C LEU A 85 0.15 -1.74 2.82
N PHE A 86 -0.92 -1.88 2.01
CA PHE A 86 -1.17 -3.10 1.26
C PHE A 86 -0.12 -3.36 0.18
N ALA A 87 0.41 -2.31 -0.48
CA ALA A 87 1.50 -2.46 -1.43
C ALA A 87 2.77 -2.99 -0.74
N VAL A 88 3.14 -2.43 0.42
CA VAL A 88 4.24 -2.94 1.26
C VAL A 88 4.01 -4.42 1.59
N MET A 89 2.84 -4.76 2.12
CA MET A 89 2.48 -6.14 2.46
C MET A 89 2.57 -7.08 1.24
N GLY A 90 2.03 -6.68 0.09
CA GLY A 90 2.10 -7.46 -1.15
C GLY A 90 3.54 -7.69 -1.62
N PHE A 91 4.39 -6.67 -1.54
CA PHE A 91 5.80 -6.82 -1.88
C PHE A 91 6.57 -7.70 -0.90
N LEU A 92 6.31 -7.60 0.42
CA LEU A 92 6.89 -8.55 1.39
C LEU A 92 6.45 -9.98 1.09
N GLY A 93 5.17 -10.19 0.80
CA GLY A 93 4.64 -11.51 0.43
C GLY A 93 5.32 -12.06 -0.83
N LEU A 94 5.54 -11.21 -1.83
CA LEU A 94 6.25 -11.57 -3.05
C LEU A 94 7.74 -11.87 -2.79
N VAL A 95 8.42 -11.10 -1.93
CA VAL A 95 9.82 -11.36 -1.55
C VAL A 95 9.97 -12.69 -0.80
N ALA A 96 9.04 -12.99 0.10
CA ALA A 96 9.07 -14.19 0.94
C ALA A 96 8.52 -15.45 0.26
N GLN A 97 7.86 -15.30 -0.89
CA GLN A 97 7.32 -16.44 -1.63
C GLN A 97 8.46 -17.41 -2.00
N ARG A 98 8.25 -18.70 -1.68
CA ARG A 98 9.19 -19.82 -1.86
C ARG A 98 10.45 -19.81 -0.97
N ALA A 99 10.56 -18.90 0.01
CA ALA A 99 11.65 -18.96 1.00
C ALA A 99 11.29 -19.89 2.19
N PRO A 100 12.01 -21.00 2.43
CA PRO A 100 11.63 -22.02 3.42
C PRO A 100 11.56 -21.52 4.87
N ARG A 101 12.30 -20.47 5.23
CA ARG A 101 12.31 -19.87 6.58
C ARG A 101 11.35 -18.69 6.73
N LEU A 102 10.66 -18.28 5.66
CA LEU A 102 9.78 -17.11 5.64
C LEU A 102 8.28 -17.51 5.55
N ASP A 103 7.93 -18.72 6.00
CA ASP A 103 6.56 -19.24 5.95
C ASP A 103 5.53 -18.34 6.64
N MET A 104 5.95 -17.62 7.68
CA MET A 104 5.09 -16.65 8.39
C MET A 104 4.72 -15.42 7.54
N ILE A 105 5.49 -15.09 6.51
CA ILE A 105 5.30 -13.95 5.58
C ILE A 105 4.57 -14.40 4.31
N ARG A 106 4.32 -15.70 4.16
CA ARG A 106 3.56 -16.23 3.03
C ARG A 106 2.12 -15.68 3.09
N ALA A 107 1.54 -15.35 1.92
CA ALA A 107 0.19 -14.79 1.85
C ALA A 107 -0.89 -15.63 2.57
N LYS A 108 -0.69 -16.95 2.68
CA LYS A 108 -1.60 -17.88 3.38
C LYS A 108 -1.36 -17.96 4.91
N SER A 109 -0.31 -17.34 5.42
CA SER A 109 0.02 -17.31 6.85
C SER A 109 -1.09 -16.62 7.65
N THR A 110 -1.27 -17.08 8.89
CA THR A 110 -2.17 -16.44 9.86
C THR A 110 -1.75 -15.00 10.15
N LEU A 111 -0.44 -14.71 10.23
CA LEU A 111 0.05 -13.35 10.48
C LEU A 111 -0.35 -12.38 9.35
N PHE A 112 -0.17 -12.78 8.09
CA PHE A 112 -0.57 -11.98 6.93
C PHE A 112 -2.08 -11.73 6.90
N ARG A 113 -2.90 -12.74 7.24
CA ARG A 113 -4.35 -12.56 7.38
C ARG A 113 -4.71 -11.58 8.49
N ILE A 114 -4.07 -11.66 9.66
CA ILE A 114 -4.30 -10.73 10.76
C ILE A 114 -3.96 -9.30 10.34
N LEU A 115 -2.80 -9.08 9.69
CA LEU A 115 -2.40 -7.77 9.22
C LEU A 115 -3.38 -7.22 8.16
N HIS A 116 -3.81 -8.06 7.22
CA HIS A 116 -4.78 -7.68 6.20
C HIS A 116 -6.11 -7.24 6.82
N VAL A 117 -6.62 -8.00 7.80
CA VAL A 117 -7.82 -7.64 8.56
C VAL A 117 -7.62 -6.36 9.37
N ALA A 118 -6.46 -6.18 10.02
CA ALA A 118 -6.15 -4.97 10.78
C ALA A 118 -6.15 -3.72 9.90
N ILE A 119 -5.57 -3.79 8.68
CA ILE A 119 -5.61 -2.68 7.70
C ILE A 119 -7.05 -2.36 7.31
N ILE A 120 -7.90 -3.37 7.07
CA ILE A 120 -9.32 -3.16 6.74
C ILE A 120 -10.08 -2.52 7.91
N ILE A 121 -9.84 -2.97 9.14
CA ILE A 121 -10.49 -2.39 10.33
C ILE A 121 -10.08 -0.93 10.48
N GLY A 122 -8.77 -0.62 10.36
CA GLY A 122 -8.27 0.75 10.38
C GLY A 122 -8.87 1.62 9.29
N LEU A 123 -9.03 1.07 8.08
CA LEU A 123 -9.70 1.73 6.95
C LEU A 123 -11.14 2.11 7.30
N ILE A 124 -11.94 1.15 7.75
CA ILE A 124 -13.35 1.38 8.09
C ILE A 124 -13.47 2.45 9.19
N LEU A 125 -12.66 2.35 10.25
CA LEU A 125 -12.62 3.34 11.32
C LEU A 125 -12.25 4.74 10.82
N SER A 126 -11.29 4.84 9.89
CA SER A 126 -10.88 6.12 9.29
C SER A 126 -12.01 6.76 8.47
N ILE A 127 -12.78 5.95 7.73
CA ILE A 127 -13.93 6.42 6.95
C ILE A 127 -15.05 6.88 7.87
N VAL A 128 -15.40 6.09 8.89
CA VAL A 128 -16.43 6.47 9.88
C VAL A 128 -16.05 7.76 10.60
N ALA A 129 -14.78 7.91 10.97
CA ALA A 129 -14.27 9.14 11.57
C ALA A 129 -14.39 10.33 10.61
N ALA A 130 -14.07 10.16 9.32
CA ALA A 130 -14.16 11.21 8.32
C ALA A 130 -15.60 11.68 8.10
N VAL A 131 -16.55 10.73 7.97
CA VAL A 131 -17.98 11.03 7.80
C VAL A 131 -18.55 11.77 9.01
N LYS A 132 -18.27 11.29 10.22
CA LYS A 132 -18.76 11.94 11.45
C LYS A 132 -18.16 13.33 11.66
N LEU A 133 -16.92 13.57 11.20
CA LEU A 133 -16.27 14.88 11.31
C LEU A 133 -16.81 15.87 10.27
N SER A 134 -17.16 15.42 9.07
CA SER A 134 -17.71 16.29 8.03
C SER A 134 -19.18 16.65 8.25
N SER A 135 -19.96 15.81 8.93
CA SER A 135 -21.36 16.10 9.29
C SER A 135 -21.53 17.11 10.43
N GLN A 136 -20.45 17.49 11.12
CA GLN A 136 -20.48 18.45 12.23
C GLN A 136 -20.83 19.87 11.83
N SER A 137 -20.71 20.23 10.55
CA SER A 137 -21.15 21.55 10.08
C SER A 137 -22.68 21.75 10.14
N SER A 138 -23.44 20.71 10.51
CA SER A 138 -24.91 20.70 10.46
C SER A 138 -25.62 20.45 11.80
N LEU A 139 -24.96 19.89 12.82
CA LEU A 139 -25.58 19.55 14.12
C LEU A 139 -24.54 19.66 15.25
N GLU A 140 -24.70 20.62 16.16
CA GLU A 140 -23.87 20.83 17.36
C GLU A 140 -24.17 19.78 18.44
N ASP A 141 -23.76 18.52 18.23
CA ASP A 141 -23.74 17.50 19.29
C ASP A 141 -22.29 17.24 19.73
N ALA A 142 -21.96 17.69 20.95
CA ALA A 142 -20.63 17.52 21.54
C ALA A 142 -20.21 16.03 21.62
N ASP A 143 -21.15 15.12 21.84
CA ASP A 143 -20.90 13.68 21.95
C ASP A 143 -20.42 13.06 20.63
N THR A 144 -21.06 13.43 19.50
CA THR A 144 -20.65 12.98 18.15
C THR A 144 -19.22 13.41 17.81
N SER A 145 -18.80 14.58 18.34
CA SER A 145 -17.44 15.08 18.15
C SER A 145 -16.38 14.32 18.92
N SER A 146 -16.72 13.85 20.11
CA SER A 146 -15.83 13.03 20.92
C SER A 146 -15.58 11.69 20.24
N GLU A 147 -16.63 11.01 19.78
CA GLU A 147 -16.57 9.71 19.13
C GLU A 147 -15.79 9.73 17.82
N ALA A 148 -16.06 10.68 16.92
CA ALA A 148 -15.36 10.80 15.64
C ALA A 148 -13.84 10.89 15.85
N THR A 149 -13.43 11.61 16.89
CA THR A 149 -12.01 11.84 17.18
C THR A 149 -11.37 10.65 17.87
N THR A 150 -12.14 9.89 18.64
CA THR A 150 -11.73 8.58 19.16
C THR A 150 -11.51 7.58 18.02
N PHE A 151 -12.45 7.45 17.07
CA PHE A 151 -12.27 6.56 15.92
C PHE A 151 -11.06 6.93 15.08
N ARG A 152 -10.82 8.23 14.85
CA ARG A 152 -9.63 8.71 14.13
C ARG A 152 -8.33 8.31 14.84
N LYS A 153 -8.27 8.46 16.17
CA LYS A 153 -7.11 8.07 16.98
C LYS A 153 -6.87 6.56 16.94
N VAL A 154 -7.92 5.76 17.11
CA VAL A 154 -7.82 4.29 17.08
C VAL A 154 -7.36 3.83 15.70
N ALA A 155 -7.90 4.38 14.61
CA ALA A 155 -7.44 4.09 13.26
C ALA A 155 -5.95 4.42 13.08
N GLY A 156 -5.51 5.59 13.54
CA GLY A 156 -4.10 5.99 13.48
C GLY A 156 -3.17 5.04 14.24
N ILE A 157 -3.56 4.61 15.44
CA ILE A 157 -2.78 3.65 16.24
C ILE A 157 -2.71 2.28 15.54
N ILE A 158 -3.82 1.80 14.96
CA ILE A 158 -3.84 0.54 14.21
C ILE A 158 -2.88 0.60 13.02
N PHE A 159 -2.91 1.69 12.23
CA PHE A 159 -1.98 1.86 11.11
C PHE A 159 -0.53 1.91 11.56
N ALA A 160 -0.23 2.61 12.66
CA ALA A 160 1.11 2.66 13.24
C ALA A 160 1.61 1.27 13.69
N VAL A 161 0.77 0.50 14.38
CA VAL A 161 1.12 -0.88 14.78
C VAL A 161 1.36 -1.75 13.55
N VAL A 162 0.50 -1.68 12.54
CA VAL A 162 0.68 -2.42 11.29
C VAL A 162 1.98 -2.03 10.60
N TYR A 163 2.29 -0.74 10.51
CA TYR A 163 3.54 -0.26 9.92
C TYR A 163 4.76 -0.81 10.66
N VAL A 164 4.76 -0.78 12.00
CA VAL A 164 5.86 -1.33 12.82
C VAL A 164 6.04 -2.83 12.56
N VAL A 165 4.94 -3.59 12.48
CA VAL A 165 5.02 -5.03 12.16
C VAL A 165 5.55 -5.24 10.75
N LEU A 166 5.07 -4.49 9.75
CA LEU A 166 5.57 -4.58 8.37
C LEU A 166 7.06 -4.22 8.28
N ALA A 167 7.52 -3.21 9.01
CA ALA A 167 8.93 -2.85 9.09
C ALA A 167 9.76 -3.96 9.76
N ALA A 168 9.25 -4.58 10.82
CA ALA A 168 9.90 -5.72 11.46
C ALA A 168 10.00 -6.94 10.52
N LEU A 169 8.93 -7.24 9.77
CA LEU A 169 8.94 -8.31 8.76
C LEU A 169 9.92 -7.99 7.62
N HIS A 170 10.04 -6.73 7.22
CA HIS A 170 11.04 -6.30 6.23
C HIS A 170 12.47 -6.54 6.72
N ILE A 171 12.76 -6.20 7.97
CA ILE A 171 14.06 -6.48 8.61
C ILE A 171 14.29 -8.00 8.70
N TYR A 172 13.25 -8.77 9.04
CA TYR A 172 13.34 -10.23 9.07
C TYR A 172 13.67 -10.83 7.70
N CYS A 173 13.06 -10.34 6.62
CA CYS A 173 13.43 -10.71 5.25
C CYS A 173 14.90 -10.39 4.94
N TRP A 174 15.43 -9.29 5.46
CA TRP A 174 16.84 -8.93 5.31
C TRP A 174 17.80 -9.86 6.04
N ILE A 175 17.48 -10.25 7.27
CA ILE A 175 18.26 -11.21 8.06
C ILE A 175 18.33 -12.56 7.33
N ASN A 176 17.23 -12.97 6.71
CA ASN A 176 17.13 -14.22 5.96
C ASN A 176 17.35 -14.07 4.46
N ARG A 177 18.04 -13.00 4.01
CA ARG A 177 18.25 -12.69 2.59
C ARG A 177 18.84 -13.83 1.76
N ASP A 178 19.62 -14.71 2.39
CA ASP A 178 20.29 -15.81 1.69
C ASP A 178 19.31 -16.87 1.18
N GLN A 179 18.11 -16.94 1.77
CA GLN A 179 17.02 -17.82 1.36
C GLN A 179 16.15 -17.23 0.25
N ILE A 180 16.37 -15.96 -0.12
CA ILE A 180 15.58 -15.23 -1.11
C ILE A 180 16.24 -15.33 -2.49
N LEU A 181 15.42 -15.64 -3.50
CA LEU A 181 15.81 -15.69 -4.91
C LEU A 181 16.47 -14.38 -5.36
N ARG A 182 17.57 -14.47 -6.12
CA ARG A 182 18.42 -13.32 -6.49
C ARG A 182 17.65 -12.20 -7.21
N HIS A 183 16.69 -12.55 -8.07
CA HIS A 183 15.86 -11.56 -8.78
C HIS A 183 14.91 -10.80 -7.84
N ARG A 184 14.40 -11.46 -6.79
CA ARG A 184 13.49 -10.86 -5.79
C ARG A 184 14.21 -9.97 -4.77
N ARG A 185 15.53 -10.13 -4.61
CA ARG A 185 16.35 -9.23 -3.77
C ARG A 185 16.34 -7.78 -4.26
N LYS A 186 16.16 -7.54 -5.57
CA LYS A 186 15.97 -6.17 -6.09
C LYS A 186 14.73 -5.52 -5.49
N LEU A 187 13.63 -6.26 -5.36
CA LEU A 187 12.40 -5.77 -4.73
C LEU A 187 12.62 -5.46 -3.24
N LEU A 188 13.38 -6.29 -2.52
CA LEU A 188 13.76 -6.03 -1.12
C LEU A 188 14.60 -4.74 -0.97
N ILE A 189 15.49 -4.45 -1.91
CA ILE A 189 16.23 -3.18 -1.94
C ILE A 189 15.27 -2.01 -2.16
N GLY A 190 14.37 -2.11 -3.14
CA GLY A 190 13.34 -1.08 -3.38
C GLY A 190 12.47 -0.82 -2.14
N LEU A 191 12.08 -1.89 -1.44
CA LEU A 191 11.33 -1.80 -0.19
C LEU A 191 12.12 -1.10 0.92
N THR A 192 13.44 -1.32 0.99
CA THR A 192 14.32 -0.63 1.95
C THR A 192 14.38 0.88 1.70
N LEU A 193 14.35 1.29 0.43
CA LEU A 193 14.32 2.69 0.06
C LEU A 193 12.94 3.32 0.30
N ALA A 194 11.85 2.59 0.08
CA ALA A 194 10.49 3.13 0.16
C ALA A 194 9.88 3.13 1.58
N VAL A 195 10.10 2.07 2.37
CA VAL A 195 9.56 1.91 3.74
C VAL A 195 9.78 3.15 4.63
N PRO A 196 10.96 3.81 4.69
CA PRO A 196 11.13 5.00 5.52
C PRO A 196 10.20 6.15 5.11
N PHE A 197 9.94 6.35 3.82
CA PHE A 197 9.02 7.37 3.33
C PHE A 197 7.56 7.04 3.70
N VAL A 198 7.16 5.77 3.59
CA VAL A 198 5.87 5.28 4.09
C VAL A 198 5.74 5.54 5.60
N GLY A 199 6.81 5.33 6.36
CA GLY A 199 6.86 5.58 7.80
C GLY A 199 6.69 7.04 8.19
N VAL A 200 7.38 7.96 7.51
CA VAL A 200 7.21 9.41 7.72
C VAL A 200 5.75 9.80 7.45
N ARG A 201 5.18 9.27 6.37
CA ARG A 201 3.79 9.52 5.99
C ARG A 201 2.80 8.98 7.02
N ASP A 202 3.01 7.78 7.55
CA ASP A 202 2.16 7.16 8.57
C ASP A 202 2.28 7.90 9.92
N LEU A 203 3.50 8.28 10.31
CA LEU A 203 3.76 9.08 11.50
C LEU A 203 3.05 10.45 11.44
N TYR A 204 3.06 11.11 10.27
CA TYR A 204 2.30 12.35 10.07
C TYR A 204 0.80 12.14 10.30
N SER A 205 0.22 11.06 9.77
CA SER A 205 -1.18 10.70 10.03
C SER A 205 -1.45 10.40 11.51
N LEU A 206 -0.54 9.69 12.17
CA LEU A 206 -0.66 9.36 13.58
C LEU A 206 -0.67 10.63 14.43
N ILE A 207 0.30 11.52 14.24
CA ILE A 207 0.38 12.81 14.95
C ILE A 207 -0.87 13.64 14.68
N GLY A 208 -1.33 13.70 13.42
CA GLY A 208 -2.56 14.40 13.06
C GLY A 208 -3.83 13.81 13.69
N SER A 209 -3.83 12.51 14.01
CA SER A 209 -4.95 11.85 14.69
C SER A 209 -4.98 12.15 16.19
N LEU A 210 -3.81 12.30 16.81
CA LEU A 210 -3.62 12.62 18.22
C LEU A 210 -3.85 14.12 18.44
N LYS A 211 -5.09 14.51 18.80
CA LYS A 211 -5.48 15.90 19.18
C LYS A 211 -4.54 16.60 20.18
N SER A 212 -3.72 15.86 20.92
CA SER A 212 -3.04 16.33 22.13
C SER A 212 -1.78 17.17 21.90
N PHE A 213 -1.21 17.21 20.69
CA PHE A 213 0.14 17.78 20.52
C PHE A 213 0.29 18.93 19.51
N THR A 214 -0.47 19.04 18.40
CA THR A 214 -0.33 20.20 17.46
C THR A 214 -1.49 20.32 16.47
N SER A 215 -2.14 21.49 16.33
CA SER A 215 -3.18 21.71 15.29
C SER A 215 -2.61 21.74 13.87
N ASN A 216 -1.31 22.05 13.72
CA ASN A 216 -0.61 22.21 12.44
C ASN A 216 -0.39 20.90 11.66
N PHE A 217 -0.56 19.73 12.29
CA PHE A 217 -0.27 18.41 11.71
C PHE A 217 -1.53 17.66 11.24
N SER A 218 -2.70 18.29 11.27
CA SER A 218 -3.91 17.72 10.70
C SER A 218 -3.82 17.72 9.15
N PRO A 219 -4.00 16.59 8.46
CA PRO A 219 -4.00 16.54 6.99
C PRO A 219 -5.11 17.39 6.35
N ILE A 220 -6.16 17.67 7.11
CA ILE A 220 -7.36 18.37 6.63
C ILE A 220 -7.25 19.86 6.94
N SER A 221 -6.96 20.23 8.20
CA SER A 221 -7.01 21.61 8.70
C SER A 221 -5.64 22.20 9.09
N GLY A 222 -4.57 21.41 9.01
CA GLY A 222 -3.23 21.81 9.42
C GLY A 222 -2.49 22.63 8.37
N SER A 223 -1.21 22.88 8.64
CA SER A 223 -0.36 23.67 7.75
C SER A 223 -0.17 22.96 6.40
N LEU A 224 -0.42 23.70 5.32
CA LEU A 224 -0.31 23.18 3.96
C LEU A 224 1.11 22.68 3.65
N THR A 225 2.13 23.37 4.16
CA THR A 225 3.53 23.02 3.96
C THR A 225 3.88 21.65 4.56
N LEU A 226 3.43 21.36 5.79
CA LEU A 226 3.67 20.05 6.40
C LEU A 226 2.89 18.95 5.68
N TYR A 227 1.67 19.24 5.25
CA TYR A 227 0.90 18.31 4.43
C TYR A 227 1.61 17.96 3.12
N ILE A 228 2.08 18.96 2.36
CA ILE A 228 2.81 18.70 1.11
C ILE A 228 4.09 17.91 1.39
N ALA A 229 4.91 18.36 2.35
CA ALA A 229 6.23 17.79 2.59
C ALA A 229 6.17 16.37 3.19
N MET A 230 5.35 16.16 4.23
CA MET A 230 5.32 14.88 4.97
C MET A 230 4.28 13.90 4.43
N SER A 231 3.28 14.39 3.68
CA SER A 231 2.26 13.53 3.07
C SER A 231 2.51 13.31 1.58
N VAL A 232 2.27 14.34 0.77
CA VAL A 232 2.21 14.21 -0.70
C VAL A 232 3.55 13.82 -1.30
N VAL A 233 4.64 14.48 -0.88
CA VAL A 233 6.00 14.23 -1.39
C VAL A 233 6.50 12.85 -0.98
N MET A 234 6.29 12.44 0.27
CA MET A 234 6.73 11.14 0.77
C MET A 234 6.02 9.99 0.06
N GLU A 235 4.73 10.15 -0.21
CA GLU A 235 3.94 9.19 -0.97
C GLU A 235 4.40 9.10 -2.43
N PHE A 236 4.64 10.24 -3.07
CA PHE A 236 5.14 10.27 -4.43
C PHE A 236 6.49 9.53 -4.54
N ILE A 237 7.43 9.83 -3.64
CA ILE A 237 8.74 9.18 -3.62
C ILE A 237 8.59 7.67 -3.42
N ALA A 238 7.75 7.23 -2.47
CA ALA A 238 7.51 5.81 -2.21
C ALA A 238 6.94 5.10 -3.45
N VAL A 239 5.91 5.65 -4.10
CA VAL A 239 5.30 5.07 -5.30
C VAL A 239 6.29 5.05 -6.46
N LEU A 240 7.06 6.12 -6.66
CA LEU A 240 8.08 6.18 -7.70
C LEU A 240 9.13 5.08 -7.52
N ILE A 241 9.63 4.89 -6.29
CA ILE A 241 10.56 3.79 -5.97
C ILE A 241 9.91 2.45 -6.33
N TYR A 242 8.69 2.18 -5.87
CA TYR A 242 8.04 0.90 -6.17
C TYR A 242 7.89 0.67 -7.67
N VAL A 243 7.44 1.68 -8.44
CA VAL A 243 7.28 1.59 -9.89
C VAL A 243 8.61 1.31 -10.58
N VAL A 244 9.68 2.05 -10.24
CA VAL A 244 11.00 1.85 -10.84
C VAL A 244 11.49 0.43 -10.59
N PHE A 245 11.44 -0.04 -9.34
CA PHE A 245 11.86 -1.40 -9.02
C PHE A 245 10.96 -2.45 -9.68
N GLY A 246 9.66 -2.21 -9.81
CA GLY A 246 8.73 -3.09 -10.52
C GLY A 246 9.03 -3.27 -11.99
N LEU A 247 9.53 -2.23 -12.65
CA LEU A 247 9.91 -2.29 -14.06
C LEU A 247 11.20 -3.12 -14.26
N THR A 248 12.08 -3.15 -13.26
CA THR A 248 13.36 -3.90 -13.31
C THR A 248 13.24 -5.41 -13.04
N ILE A 249 12.08 -5.89 -12.58
CA ILE A 249 11.87 -7.31 -12.28
C ILE A 249 11.55 -8.05 -13.58
N PRO A 250 12.33 -9.06 -13.98
CA PRO A 250 12.07 -9.86 -15.17
C PRO A 250 10.88 -10.82 -14.95
N LEU A 251 10.12 -11.06 -16.02
CA LEU A 251 8.93 -11.94 -16.04
C LEU A 251 9.30 -13.42 -16.16
N ASP A 252 10.34 -13.74 -16.92
CA ASP A 252 10.55 -15.08 -17.49
C ASP A 252 10.99 -16.16 -16.48
N LEU A 253 11.45 -15.77 -15.28
CA LEU A 253 11.99 -16.72 -14.31
C LEU A 253 10.90 -17.51 -13.56
N ASP A 254 9.73 -16.93 -13.34
CA ASP A 254 8.65 -17.63 -12.63
C ASP A 254 7.96 -18.66 -13.52
N SER A 255 7.90 -18.44 -14.85
CA SER A 255 7.38 -19.39 -15.84
C SER A 255 8.32 -20.58 -16.09
N ASP A 256 9.63 -20.35 -16.19
CA ASP A 256 10.60 -21.42 -16.42
C ASP A 256 10.79 -22.33 -15.20
N GLU A 257 10.70 -21.80 -13.97
CA GLU A 257 10.66 -22.62 -12.74
C GLU A 257 9.39 -23.49 -12.66
N LEU A 258 8.22 -22.94 -13.05
CA LEU A 258 6.97 -23.71 -13.08
C LEU A 258 7.03 -24.87 -14.08
N VAL A 259 7.68 -24.67 -15.23
CA VAL A 259 7.89 -25.70 -16.27
C VAL A 259 8.96 -26.72 -15.84
N GLY A 260 10.04 -26.27 -15.20
CA GLY A 260 11.11 -27.14 -14.70
C GLY A 260 10.64 -28.10 -13.61
N GLU A 261 9.77 -27.67 -12.69
CA GLU A 261 9.30 -28.49 -11.56
C GLU A 261 8.09 -29.37 -11.90
N GLN A 262 7.28 -29.03 -12.91
CA GLN A 262 6.20 -29.92 -13.38
C GLN A 262 6.70 -31.13 -14.19
N SER A 263 7.94 -31.10 -14.68
CA SER A 263 8.45 -32.07 -15.67
C SER A 263 9.04 -33.38 -15.15
N MET A 264 8.99 -33.69 -13.85
CA MET A 264 9.31 -35.07 -13.40
C MET A 264 8.40 -35.59 -12.29
N PRO A 265 7.27 -36.24 -12.64
CA PRO A 265 6.74 -37.28 -11.78
C PRO A 265 7.76 -38.43 -11.76
N LEU A 266 8.60 -38.50 -10.73
CA LEU A 266 9.36 -39.70 -10.41
C LEU A 266 8.36 -40.82 -10.14
N ARG A 267 8.04 -41.61 -11.17
CA ARG A 267 7.27 -42.83 -10.99
C ARG A 267 8.20 -43.84 -10.31
N THR A 268 7.99 -44.09 -9.03
CA THR A 268 8.62 -45.21 -8.33
C THR A 268 8.13 -46.50 -8.96
N VAL A 269 8.94 -47.09 -9.84
CA VAL A 269 8.78 -48.50 -10.21
C VAL A 269 9.30 -49.28 -9.02
N VAL A 270 8.39 -49.75 -8.17
CA VAL A 270 8.71 -50.75 -7.15
C VAL A 270 8.81 -52.07 -7.90
N ASP A 271 10.02 -52.39 -8.36
CA ASP A 271 10.37 -53.78 -8.65
C ASP A 271 11.41 -54.23 -7.62
N GLY A 272 11.17 -55.41 -7.06
CA GLY A 272 11.88 -55.92 -5.91
C GLY A 272 13.28 -56.39 -6.29
N SER A 273 14.23 -55.46 -6.46
CA SER A 273 15.67 -55.61 -6.22
C SER A 273 16.44 -54.43 -6.81
N GLY A 274 17.10 -53.65 -5.95
CA GLY A 274 18.10 -52.65 -6.33
C GLY A 274 17.55 -51.36 -6.96
N GLN A 275 17.64 -50.24 -6.24
CA GLN A 275 17.35 -48.92 -6.81
C GLN A 275 18.34 -48.59 -7.93
N GLN A 276 17.87 -48.57 -9.18
CA GLN A 276 18.64 -48.10 -10.32
C GLN A 276 17.87 -46.96 -11.00
N TYR A 277 18.49 -45.78 -11.04
CA TYR A 277 17.95 -44.58 -11.68
C TYR A 277 18.37 -44.55 -13.15
N ALA A 278 17.41 -44.59 -14.08
CA ALA A 278 17.68 -44.41 -15.51
C ALA A 278 16.81 -43.27 -16.08
N PRO A 279 17.39 -42.27 -16.77
CA PRO A 279 16.64 -41.23 -17.46
C PRO A 279 16.00 -41.78 -18.75
N VAL A 280 14.70 -41.52 -18.92
CA VAL A 280 13.94 -41.94 -20.11
C VAL A 280 14.13 -40.91 -21.22
N TYR A 281 14.92 -41.23 -22.23
CA TYR A 281 14.92 -40.50 -23.50
C TYR A 281 13.72 -40.95 -24.33
N ARG A 282 12.77 -40.05 -24.60
CA ARG A 282 11.66 -40.33 -25.51
C ARG A 282 12.07 -39.97 -26.93
N THR A 283 12.29 -40.99 -27.75
CA THR A 283 12.45 -40.85 -29.21
C THR A 283 11.11 -40.50 -29.85
N ARG A 284 11.14 -39.40 -30.62
CA ARG A 284 10.17 -38.85 -31.59
C ARG A 284 8.70 -38.77 -31.19
#